data_AF-A0A846Q598-F1
#
_entry.id   AF-A0A846Q598-F1
#
_cell.length_a   1.000
_cell.length_b   1.000
_cell.length_c   1.000
_cell.angle_alpha   90.00
_cell.angle_beta   90.00
_cell.angle_gamma   90.00
#
_symmetry.space_group_name_H-M   'P 1'
#
loop_
_entity.id
_entity.type
_entity.pdbx_description
1 polymer ?
#
loop_
_entity_poly.entity_id
_entity_poly.type
_entity_poly.pdbx_seq_one_letter_code
_entity_poly.pdbx_strand_id
1 'polypeptide(L)'
;GKVPVIAGTGETGTKLVVDATRHAQEVGADAAIVVTPYYLKPKDKGLYEHYARICGKTDIPIVLYNFPQLTGVSLTWTVVEDLVEEFDQIVGIKDSSG
;
A
#
# COMPACT_ATOMS: atom_id res chain seq x y z
N GLY A 1 8.30 5.27 -18.76
CA GLY A 1 8.70 6.66 -19.13
C GLY A 1 10.21 6.77 -19.30
N LYS A 2 10.82 7.98 -19.22
CA LYS A 2 12.29 8.14 -19.22
C LYS A 2 12.96 7.62 -17.93
N VAL A 3 12.21 7.65 -16.83
CA VAL A 3 12.58 7.13 -15.51
C VAL A 3 11.36 6.44 -14.90
N PRO A 4 11.53 5.47 -13.97
CA PRO A 4 10.43 4.86 -13.26
C PRO A 4 9.68 5.86 -12.37
N VAL A 5 8.35 5.74 -12.31
CA VAL A 5 7.45 6.58 -11.53
C VAL A 5 6.65 5.71 -10.56
N ILE A 6 6.74 6.04 -9.27
CA ILE A 6 5.92 5.43 -8.22
C ILE A 6 4.83 6.43 -7.81
N ALA A 7 3.57 6.10 -8.07
CA ALA A 7 2.43 6.97 -7.77
C ALA A 7 1.95 6.79 -6.33
N GLY A 8 1.81 7.88 -5.57
CA GLY A 8 1.16 7.85 -4.25
C GLY A 8 -0.34 7.68 -4.39
N THR A 9 -0.88 6.57 -3.86
CA THR A 9 -2.31 6.22 -4.02
C THR A 9 -3.01 5.95 -2.68
N GLY A 10 -2.34 6.25 -1.57
CA GLY A 10 -2.91 6.18 -0.24
C GLY A 10 -4.07 7.16 -0.04
N GLU A 11 -5.15 6.68 0.55
CA GLU A 11 -6.41 7.39 0.74
C GLU A 11 -7.05 6.99 2.08
N THR A 12 -8.09 7.72 2.47
CA THR A 12 -8.77 7.53 3.77
C THR A 12 -9.50 6.17 3.92
N GLY A 13 -9.74 5.45 2.82
CA GLY A 13 -10.43 4.16 2.85
C GLY A 13 -10.04 3.24 1.70
N THR A 14 -10.15 1.92 1.94
CA THR A 14 -9.68 0.87 1.02
C THR A 14 -10.26 0.98 -0.38
N LYS A 15 -11.56 1.33 -0.51
CA LYS A 15 -12.19 1.50 -1.83
C LYS A 15 -11.54 2.63 -2.62
N LEU A 16 -11.27 3.77 -1.97
CA LEU A 16 -10.64 4.92 -2.61
C LEU A 16 -9.20 4.61 -3.01
N VAL A 17 -8.47 3.87 -2.17
CA VAL A 17 -7.12 3.39 -2.52
C VAL A 17 -7.18 2.52 -3.77
N VAL A 18 -8.08 1.53 -3.83
CA VAL A 18 -8.25 0.68 -5.01
C VAL A 18 -8.56 1.51 -6.26
N ASP A 19 -9.49 2.46 -6.16
CA ASP A 19 -9.88 3.30 -7.29
C ASP A 19 -8.70 4.19 -7.76
N ALA A 20 -7.91 4.74 -6.82
CA ALA A 20 -6.70 5.53 -7.13
C ALA A 20 -5.55 4.69 -7.69
N THR A 21 -5.29 3.50 -7.14
CA THR A 21 -4.25 2.57 -7.62
C THR A 21 -4.56 2.03 -9.00
N ARG A 22 -5.83 1.73 -9.30
CA ARG A 22 -6.28 1.38 -10.66
C ARG A 22 -6.03 2.51 -11.64
N HIS A 23 -6.39 3.73 -11.26
CA HIS A 23 -6.13 4.89 -12.11
C HIS A 23 -4.62 5.07 -12.37
N ALA A 24 -3.78 4.93 -11.34
CA ALA A 24 -2.32 4.99 -11.48
C ALA A 24 -1.78 3.92 -12.46
N GLN A 25 -2.32 2.70 -12.40
CA GLN A 25 -2.01 1.62 -13.34
C GLN A 25 -2.44 2.00 -14.77
N GLU A 26 -3.67 2.49 -14.95
CA GLU A 26 -4.22 2.87 -16.26
C GLU A 26 -3.43 3.99 -16.95
N VAL A 27 -2.92 4.97 -16.18
CA VAL A 27 -2.09 6.06 -16.72
C VAL A 27 -0.62 5.68 -16.90
N GLY A 28 -0.24 4.44 -16.58
CA GLY A 28 1.08 3.89 -16.84
C GLY A 28 2.15 4.21 -15.80
N ALA A 29 1.78 4.33 -14.52
CA ALA A 29 2.76 4.33 -13.43
C ALA A 29 3.51 2.97 -13.36
N ASP A 30 4.77 2.99 -12.96
CA ASP A 30 5.60 1.78 -12.86
C ASP A 30 5.36 1.03 -11.54
N ALA A 31 4.93 1.73 -10.49
CA ALA A 31 4.49 1.17 -9.22
C ALA A 31 3.51 2.13 -8.51
N ALA A 32 2.84 1.66 -7.47
CA ALA A 32 2.09 2.48 -6.54
C ALA A 32 2.68 2.39 -5.13
N ILE A 33 2.66 3.48 -4.38
CA ILE A 33 3.03 3.52 -2.96
C ILE A 33 1.80 3.82 -2.09
N VAL A 34 1.54 2.97 -1.10
CA VAL A 34 0.32 2.99 -0.29
C VAL A 34 0.64 3.11 1.20
N VAL A 35 0.28 4.27 1.76
CA VAL A 35 0.43 4.55 3.20
C VAL A 35 -0.60 3.81 4.04
N THR A 36 -0.24 3.45 5.28
CA THR A 36 -1.19 2.80 6.21
C THR A 36 -2.44 3.65 6.46
N PRO A 37 -3.64 3.04 6.61
CA PRO A 37 -4.88 3.79 6.86
C PRO A 37 -4.81 4.64 8.14
N TYR A 38 -4.82 5.96 7.96
CA TYR A 38 -4.52 6.94 9.02
C TYR A 38 -5.74 7.49 9.76
N TYR A 39 -6.95 7.34 9.19
CA TYR A 39 -8.18 7.80 9.85
C TYR A 39 -8.77 6.72 10.76
N LEU A 40 -9.09 5.54 10.20
CA LEU A 40 -9.73 4.45 10.93
C LEU A 40 -8.78 3.67 11.86
N LYS A 41 -7.47 3.79 11.65
CA LYS A 41 -6.41 3.18 12.46
C LYS A 41 -6.65 1.69 12.77
N PRO A 42 -6.79 0.84 11.75
CA PRO A 42 -7.05 -0.58 11.92
C PRO A 42 -5.91 -1.29 12.65
N LYS A 43 -6.22 -2.43 13.26
CA LYS A 43 -5.24 -3.40 13.79
C LYS A 43 -4.72 -4.30 12.66
N ASP A 44 -3.75 -5.14 12.97
CA ASP A 44 -3.00 -6.01 12.05
C ASP A 44 -3.88 -6.74 11.03
N LYS A 45 -4.94 -7.42 11.46
CA LYS A 45 -5.88 -8.07 10.53
C LYS A 45 -6.51 -7.10 9.53
N GLY A 46 -6.90 -5.91 9.98
CA GLY A 46 -7.49 -4.90 9.10
C GLY A 46 -6.45 -4.25 8.17
N LEU A 47 -5.19 -4.18 8.59
CA LEU A 47 -4.08 -3.77 7.73
C LEU A 47 -3.85 -4.80 6.63
N TYR A 48 -3.77 -6.08 6.99
CA TYR A 48 -3.66 -7.17 6.03
C TYR A 48 -4.81 -7.14 5.02
N GLU A 49 -6.07 -7.11 5.49
CA GLU A 49 -7.25 -7.07 4.63
C GLU A 49 -7.28 -5.84 3.70
N HIS A 50 -6.78 -4.69 4.17
CA HIS A 50 -6.66 -3.48 3.37
C HIS A 50 -5.73 -3.70 2.18
N TYR A 51 -4.49 -4.17 2.42
CA TYR A 51 -3.50 -4.41 1.37
C TYR A 51 -3.88 -5.59 0.46
N ALA A 52 -4.40 -6.69 1.03
CA ALA A 52 -4.90 -7.83 0.27
C ALA A 52 -6.03 -7.43 -0.70
N ARG A 53 -6.92 -6.51 -0.28
CA ARG A 53 -7.98 -6.01 -1.16
C ARG A 53 -7.45 -5.17 -2.31
N ILE A 54 -6.37 -4.43 -2.10
CA ILE A 54 -5.69 -3.66 -3.16
C ILE A 54 -5.05 -4.64 -4.15
N CYS A 55 -4.22 -5.56 -3.67
CA CYS A 55 -3.55 -6.57 -4.51
C CYS A 55 -4.57 -7.44 -5.29
N GLY A 56 -5.69 -7.81 -4.69
CA GLY A 56 -6.74 -8.56 -5.39
C GLY A 56 -7.56 -7.76 -6.42
N LYS A 57 -7.24 -6.48 -6.64
CA LYS A 57 -7.99 -5.57 -7.53
C LYS A 57 -7.11 -4.76 -8.49
N THR A 58 -5.79 -4.90 -8.40
CA THR A 58 -4.78 -4.22 -9.22
C THR A 58 -3.66 -5.19 -9.56
N ASP A 59 -2.89 -4.91 -10.61
CA ASP A 59 -1.76 -5.72 -11.04
C ASP A 59 -0.43 -4.96 -10.98
N ILE A 60 -0.48 -3.65 -10.71
CA ILE A 60 0.69 -2.78 -10.59
C ILE A 60 1.49 -3.13 -9.32
N PRO A 61 2.85 -3.14 -9.36
CA PRO A 61 3.67 -3.34 -8.18
C PRO A 61 3.33 -2.36 -7.05
N ILE A 62 3.25 -2.86 -5.82
CA ILE A 62 2.90 -2.11 -4.63
C ILE A 62 4.11 -1.97 -3.71
N VAL A 63 4.36 -0.73 -3.30
CA VAL A 63 5.29 -0.39 -2.23
C VAL A 63 4.47 -0.02 -1.00
N LEU A 64 4.65 -0.77 0.09
CA LEU A 64 4.05 -0.44 1.38
C LEU A 64 4.69 0.84 1.93
N TYR A 65 3.95 1.65 2.68
CA TYR A 65 4.51 2.86 3.29
C TYR A 65 4.13 2.96 4.77
N ASN A 66 5.13 2.73 5.62
CA ASN A 66 5.03 2.83 7.07
C ASN A 66 5.48 4.22 7.53
N PHE A 67 4.56 5.01 8.09
CA PHE A 67 4.84 6.37 8.57
C PHE A 67 4.09 6.69 9.89
N PRO A 68 4.39 5.97 10.98
CA PRO A 68 3.59 5.99 12.21
C PRO A 68 3.49 7.38 12.87
N GLN A 69 4.47 8.26 12.69
CA GLN A 69 4.46 9.62 13.23
C GLN A 69 3.31 10.47 12.64
N LEU A 70 2.89 10.20 11.40
CA LEU A 70 1.77 10.90 10.76
C LEU A 70 0.48 10.07 10.72
N THR A 71 0.58 8.75 10.64
CA THR A 71 -0.61 7.88 10.54
C THR A 71 -1.15 7.46 11.90
N GLY A 72 -0.31 7.46 12.94
CA GLY A 72 -0.61 6.86 14.24
C GLY A 72 -0.78 5.34 14.18
N VAL A 73 -0.30 4.70 13.10
CA VAL A 73 -0.39 3.25 12.86
C VAL A 73 0.96 2.75 12.37
N SER A 74 1.54 1.81 13.11
CA SER A 74 2.73 1.08 12.66
C SER A 74 2.31 -0.14 11.87
N LEU A 75 2.93 -0.33 10.71
CA LEU A 75 2.87 -1.60 10.00
C LEU A 75 3.86 -2.57 10.64
N THR A 76 3.37 -3.65 11.24
CA THR A 76 4.20 -4.65 11.92
C THR A 76 4.89 -5.56 10.89
N TRP A 77 6.08 -6.06 11.22
CA TRP A 77 6.82 -6.94 10.32
C TRP A 77 6.07 -8.24 10.00
N THR A 78 5.26 -8.75 10.93
CA THR A 78 4.42 -9.94 10.71
C THR A 78 3.36 -9.70 9.65
N VAL A 79 2.71 -8.53 9.65
CA VAL A 79 1.75 -8.18 8.59
C VAL A 79 2.46 -8.06 7.24
N VAL A 80 3.67 -7.53 7.21
CA VAL A 80 4.47 -7.45 5.97
C VAL A 80 4.85 -8.85 5.48
N GLU A 81 5.29 -9.74 6.37
CA GLU A 81 5.60 -11.14 6.08
C GLU A 81 4.41 -11.88 5.46
N ASP A 82 3.25 -11.85 6.14
CA ASP A 82 2.00 -12.46 5.63
C ASP A 82 1.62 -11.92 4.24
N LEU A 83 1.87 -10.64 3.99
CA LEU A 83 1.54 -9.98 2.73
C LEU A 83 2.49 -10.37 1.59
N VAL A 84 3.80 -10.47 1.84
CA VAL A 84 4.77 -10.84 0.79
C VAL A 84 4.76 -12.34 0.49
N GLU A 85 4.32 -13.18 1.43
CA GLU A 85 4.11 -14.61 1.17
C GLU A 85 2.92 -14.88 0.24
N GLU A 86 1.87 -14.05 0.32
CA GLU A 86 0.64 -14.22 -0.47
C GLU A 86 0.64 -13.43 -1.78
N PHE A 87 1.33 -12.28 -1.84
CA PHE A 87 1.23 -11.35 -2.97
C PHE A 87 2.60 -10.96 -3.54
N ASP A 88 2.99 -11.55 -4.68
CA ASP A 88 4.19 -11.17 -5.47
C ASP A 88 4.21 -9.69 -5.89
N GLN A 89 3.05 -9.04 -5.88
CA GLN A 89 2.88 -7.62 -6.21
C GLN A 89 3.55 -6.70 -5.19
N ILE A 90 3.78 -7.17 -3.96
CA ILE A 90 4.37 -6.37 -2.89
C ILE A 90 5.89 -6.45 -3.01
N VAL A 91 6.47 -5.41 -3.62
CA VAL A 91 7.88 -5.40 -4.04
C VAL A 91 8.79 -4.61 -3.11
N GLY A 92 8.24 -3.99 -2.08
CA GLY A 92 9.05 -3.29 -1.08
C GLY A 92 8.25 -2.49 -0.06
N ILE A 93 8.99 -1.84 0.83
CA ILE A 93 8.45 -0.94 1.85
C ILE A 93 9.29 0.32 1.92
N LYS A 94 8.63 1.48 1.92
CA LYS A 94 9.21 2.74 2.38
C LYS A 94 8.96 2.83 3.88
N ASP A 95 10.00 2.69 4.68
CA ASP A 95 9.89 2.82 6.13
C ASP A 95 10.33 4.21 6.58
N SER A 96 9.47 4.90 7.32
CA SER A 96 9.71 6.23 7.90
C SER A 96 9.41 6.24 9.40
N SER A 97 9.46 5.08 10.07
CA SER A 97 9.26 4.98 11.53
C SER A 97 10.43 5.50 12.37
N GLY A 98 11.54 5.92 11.75
CA GLY A 98 12.72 6.49 12.39
C GLY A 98 12.87 7.99 12.13
#